data_AF-A0A4Y9VTJ3-F1
#
_entry.id   AF-A0A4Y9VTJ3-F1
#
_cell.length_a   1.000
_cell.length_b   1.000
_cell.length_c   1.000
_cell.angle_alpha   90.00
_cell.angle_beta   90.00
_cell.angle_gamma   90.00
#
_symmetry.space_group_name_H-M   'P 1'
#
loop_
_entity.id
_entity.type
_entity.pdbx_description
1 polymer ?
#
loop_
_entity_poly.entity_id
_entity_poly.type
_entity_poly.pdbx_seq_one_letter_code
_entity_poly.pdbx_strand_id
1 'polypeptide(L)'
;MNQEKYNYIDTLIKILGAVALIISGVFGFIQYKDIQEREYKKPFYEKQIEVVDELFEVLGDIDKVPSSEEKIKAAANFWIIYHGKSRTFLDSKMVRALEMPADYVAACINKVRKPKIVSSCENFSASMSAVGFAKVAREQLSLGWKMSFDEIGRTDPWAYIPD
;
A
#
# COMPACT_ATOMS: atom_id res chain seq x y z
N MET A 1 -25.69 37.88 46.01
CA MET A 1 -25.73 36.47 45.56
C MET A 1 -25.60 35.59 46.79
N ASN A 2 -26.56 34.68 47.05
CA ASN A 2 -26.54 33.86 48.26
C ASN A 2 -25.38 32.84 48.23
N GLN A 3 -24.77 32.60 49.39
CA GLN A 3 -23.61 31.71 49.55
C GLN A 3 -23.88 30.27 49.09
N GLU A 4 -25.13 29.80 49.24
CA GLU A 4 -25.58 28.51 48.70
C GLU A 4 -25.51 28.43 47.17
N LYS A 5 -25.88 29.50 46.46
CA LYS A 5 -25.79 29.54 45.00
C LYS A 5 -24.34 29.50 44.54
N TYR A 6 -23.44 30.17 45.27
CA TYR A 6 -22.01 30.13 44.99
C TYR A 6 -21.44 28.72 45.17
N ASN A 7 -21.75 28.06 46.30
CA ASN A 7 -21.29 26.70 46.58
C ASN A 7 -21.82 25.69 45.55
N TYR A 8 -23.07 25.87 45.09
CA TYR A 8 -23.64 25.03 44.04
C TYR A 8 -22.88 25.18 42.72
N ILE A 9 -22.62 26.41 42.27
CA ILE A 9 -21.87 26.69 41.03
C ILE A 9 -20.43 26.17 41.14
N ASP A 10 -19.76 26.40 42.26
CA ASP A 10 -18.40 25.89 42.51
C ASP A 10 -18.34 24.36 42.43
N THR A 11 -19.31 23.67 43.03
CA THR A 11 -19.43 22.20 42.95
C THR A 11 -19.65 21.75 41.51
N LEU A 12 -20.49 22.44 40.75
CA LEU A 12 -20.79 22.12 39.35
C LEU A 12 -19.55 22.27 38.46
N ILE A 13 -18.79 23.35 38.64
CA ILE A 13 -17.53 23.58 37.91
C ILE A 13 -16.50 22.49 38.23
N LYS A 14 -16.37 22.09 39.50
CA LYS A 14 -15.46 21.01 39.91
C LYS A 14 -15.84 19.67 39.28
N ILE A 15 -17.13 19.34 39.23
CA ILE A 15 -17.63 18.13 38.57
C ILE A 15 -17.34 18.17 37.07
N LEU A 16 -17.64 19.29 36.39
CA LEU A 16 -17.34 19.45 34.97
C LEU A 16 -15.85 19.36 34.67
N GLY A 17 -15.00 19.95 35.52
CA GLY A 17 -13.54 19.84 35.42
C GLY A 17 -13.05 18.40 35.56
N ALA A 18 -13.58 17.66 36.53
CA ALA A 18 -13.25 16.24 36.70
C ALA A 18 -13.69 15.39 35.50
N VAL A 19 -14.90 15.63 34.96
CA VAL A 19 -15.39 14.94 33.76
C VAL A 19 -14.53 15.27 32.53
N ALA A 20 -14.16 16.54 32.33
CA ALA A 20 -13.30 16.96 31.23
C ALA A 20 -11.91 16.31 31.29
N LEU A 21 -11.34 16.16 32.50
CA LEU A 21 -10.07 15.45 32.70
C LEU A 21 -10.18 13.97 32.35
N ILE A 22 -11.28 13.30 32.74
CA ILE A 22 -11.52 11.90 32.40
C ILE A 22 -11.64 11.73 30.88
N ILE A 23 -12.45 12.56 30.22
CA ILE A 23 -12.62 12.51 28.75
C ILE A 23 -11.29 12.73 28.04
N SER A 24 -10.51 13.72 28.48
CA SER A 24 -9.18 14.00 27.91
C SER A 24 -8.21 12.83 28.10
N GLY A 25 -8.24 12.18 29.27
CA GLY A 25 -7.45 10.98 29.54
C GLY A 25 -7.83 9.81 28.65
N VAL A 26 -9.13 9.55 28.45
CA VAL A 26 -9.61 8.50 27.54
C VAL A 26 -9.18 8.79 26.10
N PHE A 27 -9.35 10.02 25.64
CA PHE A 27 -8.95 10.42 24.28
C PHE A 27 -7.44 10.30 24.06
N GLY A 28 -6.63 10.75 25.03
CA GLY A 28 -5.18 10.60 24.99
C GLY A 28 -4.73 9.14 24.97
N PHE A 29 -5.42 8.26 25.70
CA PHE A 29 -5.12 6.83 25.69
C PHE A 29 -5.46 6.16 24.35
N ILE A 30 -6.60 6.53 23.74
CA ILE A 30 -6.97 6.04 22.40
C ILE A 30 -5.93 6.50 21.37
N GLN A 31 -5.55 7.78 21.37
CA GLN A 31 -4.52 8.31 20.47
C GLN A 31 -3.16 7.63 20.67
N TYR A 32 -2.75 7.41 21.92
CA TYR A 32 -1.50 6.71 22.23
C TYR A 32 -1.49 5.29 21.66
N LYS A 33 -2.60 4.55 21.81
CA LYS A 33 -2.74 3.22 21.22
C LYS A 33 -2.67 3.25 19.69
N ASP A 34 -3.36 4.20 19.06
CA ASP A 34 -3.32 4.38 17.60
C ASP A 34 -1.89 4.68 17.10
N ILE A 35 -1.14 5.51 17.82
CA ILE A 35 0.26 5.85 17.49
C ILE A 35 1.16 4.61 17.65
N GLN A 36 1.05 3.89 18.76
CA GLN A 36 1.84 2.68 19.01
C GLN A 36 1.56 1.59 17.97
N GLU A 37 0.29 1.36 17.62
CA GLU A 37 -0.04 0.42 16.55
C GLU A 37 0.54 0.83 15.20
N ARG A 38 0.52 2.13 14.90
CA ARG A 38 1.10 2.67 13.66
C ARG A 38 2.61 2.49 13.63
N GLU A 39 3.30 2.81 14.71
CA GLU A 39 4.76 2.65 14.82
C GLU A 39 5.17 1.18 14.70
N TYR A 40 4.40 0.26 15.29
CA TYR A 40 4.65 -1.17 15.18
C TYR A 40 4.43 -1.70 13.75
N LYS A 41 3.41 -1.21 13.03
CA LYS A 41 3.11 -1.64 11.66
C LYS A 41 3.96 -0.93 10.60
N LYS A 42 4.55 0.23 10.91
CA LYS A 42 5.41 1.01 10.02
C LYS A 42 6.48 0.19 9.30
N PRO A 43 7.34 -0.60 9.97
CA PRO A 43 8.38 -1.38 9.28
C PRO A 43 7.82 -2.41 8.30
N PHE A 44 6.63 -2.96 8.59
CA PHE A 44 5.96 -3.86 7.66
C PHE A 44 5.50 -3.13 6.39
N TYR A 45 4.89 -1.95 6.53
CA TYR A 45 4.48 -1.14 5.37
C TYR A 45 5.66 -0.62 4.56
N GLU A 46 6.75 -0.21 5.22
CA GLU A 46 7.99 0.17 4.51
C GLU A 46 8.53 -0.98 3.67
N LYS A 47 8.55 -2.20 4.23
CA LYS A 47 8.94 -3.39 3.46
C LYS A 47 7.96 -3.73 2.34
N GLN A 48 6.68 -3.49 2.54
CA GLN A 48 5.68 -3.68 1.51
C GLN A 48 5.90 -2.73 0.31
N ILE A 49 6.20 -1.45 0.59
CA ILE A 49 6.55 -0.45 -0.44
C ILE A 49 7.84 -0.85 -1.17
N GLU A 50 8.89 -1.23 -0.43
CA GLU A 50 10.17 -1.68 -1.01
C GLU A 50 9.97 -2.85 -1.99
N VAL A 51 9.13 -3.84 -1.64
CA VAL A 51 8.84 -4.97 -2.53
C VAL A 51 8.06 -4.55 -3.77
N VAL A 52 7.12 -3.60 -3.63
CA VAL A 52 6.38 -3.04 -4.77
C VAL A 52 7.33 -2.30 -5.71
N ASP A 53 8.22 -1.47 -5.18
CA ASP A 53 9.21 -0.72 -5.96
C ASP A 53 10.18 -1.67 -6.69
N GLU A 54 10.72 -2.67 -5.99
CA GLU A 54 11.60 -3.69 -6.58
C GLU A 54 10.91 -4.45 -7.73
N LEU A 55 9.62 -4.77 -7.60
CA LEU A 55 8.86 -5.41 -8.66
C LEU A 55 8.76 -4.51 -9.90
N PHE A 56 8.47 -3.23 -9.72
CA PHE A 56 8.41 -2.27 -10.84
C PHE A 56 9.77 -2.05 -11.49
N GLU A 57 10.83 -1.98 -10.68
CA GLU A 57 12.21 -1.85 -11.17
C GLU A 57 12.58 -3.05 -12.05
N VAL A 58 12.37 -4.28 -11.57
CA VAL A 58 12.70 -5.48 -12.32
C VAL A 58 11.86 -5.61 -13.59
N LEU A 59 10.56 -5.28 -13.55
CA LEU A 59 9.73 -5.27 -14.76
C LEU A 59 10.20 -4.20 -15.76
N GLY A 60 10.62 -3.03 -15.28
CA GLY A 60 11.24 -2.01 -16.12
C GLY A 60 12.57 -2.46 -16.73
N ASP A 61 13.38 -3.18 -15.98
CA ASP A 61 14.67 -3.68 -16.45
C ASP A 61 14.54 -4.79 -17.50
N ILE A 62 13.53 -5.66 -17.38
CA ILE A 62 13.16 -6.63 -18.43
C ILE A 62 12.88 -5.92 -19.76
N ASP A 63 12.25 -4.74 -19.73
CA ASP A 63 11.93 -3.97 -20.93
C ASP A 63 13.13 -3.21 -21.49
N LYS A 64 14.06 -2.75 -20.64
CA LYS A 64 15.25 -1.99 -21.05
C LYS A 64 16.34 -2.85 -21.70
N VAL A 65 16.50 -4.10 -21.26
CA VAL A 65 17.62 -4.93 -21.73
C VAL A 65 17.43 -5.39 -23.18
N PRO A 66 18.44 -5.23 -24.06
CA PRO A 66 18.30 -5.48 -25.49
C PRO A 66 18.41 -6.97 -25.86
N SER A 67 19.18 -7.75 -25.11
CA SER A 67 19.47 -9.14 -25.46
C SER A 67 18.50 -10.14 -24.81
N SER A 68 18.20 -11.23 -25.52
CA SER A 68 17.33 -12.29 -24.98
C SER A 68 17.94 -12.98 -23.75
N GLU A 69 19.27 -13.07 -23.66
CA GLU A 69 19.95 -13.69 -22.52
C GLU A 69 19.85 -12.81 -21.25
N GLU A 70 20.04 -11.49 -21.40
CA GLU A 70 19.86 -10.55 -20.30
C GLU A 70 18.40 -10.48 -19.84
N LYS A 71 17.43 -10.60 -20.76
CA LYS A 71 16.01 -10.67 -20.40
C LYS A 71 15.70 -11.86 -19.51
N ILE A 72 16.32 -13.02 -19.76
CA ILE A 72 16.17 -14.21 -18.92
C ILE A 72 16.80 -13.99 -17.54
N LYS A 73 17.95 -13.31 -17.45
CA LYS A 73 18.58 -12.95 -16.16
C LYS A 73 17.70 -11.98 -15.36
N ALA A 74 17.14 -10.95 -16.00
CA ALA A 74 16.20 -10.04 -15.36
C ALA A 74 14.90 -10.76 -14.94
N ALA A 75 14.39 -11.68 -15.76
CA ALA A 75 13.25 -12.53 -15.41
C ALA A 75 13.53 -13.46 -14.21
N ALA A 76 14.77 -13.92 -14.02
CA ALA A 76 15.13 -14.68 -12.83
C ALA A 76 14.98 -13.84 -11.55
N ASN A 77 15.39 -12.56 -11.58
CA ASN A 77 15.18 -11.63 -10.48
C ASN A 77 13.69 -11.44 -10.17
N PHE A 78 12.84 -11.37 -11.21
CA PHE A 78 11.39 -11.31 -11.04
C PHE A 78 10.88 -12.51 -10.26
N TRP A 79 11.30 -13.73 -10.61
CA TRP A 79 10.85 -14.94 -9.92
C TRP A 79 11.35 -15.03 -8.47
N ILE A 80 12.56 -14.54 -8.18
CA ILE A 80 13.10 -14.46 -6.82
C ILE A 80 12.20 -13.56 -5.96
N ILE A 81 11.82 -12.39 -6.46
CA ILE A 81 10.94 -11.47 -5.75
C ILE A 81 9.53 -12.08 -5.62
N TYR A 82 8.97 -12.56 -6.73
CA TYR A 82 7.62 -13.14 -6.80
C TYR A 82 7.40 -14.32 -5.84
N HIS A 83 8.35 -15.25 -5.77
CA HIS A 83 8.23 -16.41 -4.86
C HIS A 83 8.77 -16.16 -3.46
N GLY A 84 9.72 -15.22 -3.31
CA GLY A 84 10.32 -14.87 -2.04
C GLY A 84 9.59 -13.72 -1.34
N LYS A 85 10.06 -12.48 -1.59
CA LYS A 85 9.59 -11.29 -0.87
C LYS A 85 8.09 -11.03 -1.05
N SER A 86 7.55 -11.24 -2.26
CA SER A 86 6.15 -10.97 -2.55
C SER A 86 5.20 -11.83 -1.71
N ARG A 87 5.52 -13.12 -1.51
CA ARG A 87 4.68 -14.00 -0.68
C ARG A 87 4.74 -13.70 0.81
N THR A 88 5.77 -13.00 1.26
CA THR A 88 5.98 -12.66 2.67
C THR A 88 5.36 -11.32 3.02
N PHE A 89 5.49 -10.31 2.14
CA PHE A 89 5.14 -8.92 2.46
C PHE A 89 3.92 -8.39 1.71
N LEU A 90 3.50 -9.03 0.61
CA LEU A 90 2.30 -8.62 -0.11
C LEU A 90 1.09 -9.43 0.35
N ASP A 91 -0.06 -8.77 0.41
CA ASP A 91 -1.33 -9.45 0.65
C ASP A 91 -1.77 -10.32 -0.55
N SER A 92 -2.76 -11.16 -0.30
CA SER A 92 -3.30 -12.08 -1.30
C SER A 92 -3.84 -11.40 -2.56
N LYS A 93 -4.36 -10.16 -2.47
CA LYS A 93 -4.87 -9.42 -3.64
C LYS A 93 -3.72 -8.92 -4.49
N MET A 94 -2.68 -8.38 -3.88
CA MET A 94 -1.46 -7.94 -4.57
C MET A 94 -0.75 -9.12 -5.24
N VAL A 95 -0.58 -10.25 -4.54
CA VAL A 95 0.02 -11.46 -5.12
C VAL A 95 -0.81 -11.97 -6.31
N ARG A 96 -2.14 -11.96 -6.20
CA ARG A 96 -3.01 -12.35 -7.32
C ARG A 96 -2.90 -11.39 -8.51
N ALA A 97 -2.74 -10.09 -8.26
CA ALA A 97 -2.56 -9.11 -9.32
C ALA A 97 -1.22 -9.29 -10.07
N LEU A 98 -0.23 -9.98 -9.48
CA LEU A 98 1.01 -10.38 -10.14
C LEU A 98 0.85 -11.56 -11.11
N GLU A 99 -0.32 -12.21 -11.18
CA GLU A 99 -0.54 -13.33 -12.11
C GLU A 99 -0.33 -12.94 -13.58
N MET A 100 -0.72 -11.73 -13.97
CA MET A 100 -0.54 -11.24 -15.35
C MET A 100 0.95 -10.98 -15.67
N PRO A 101 1.72 -10.24 -14.84
CA PRO A 101 3.18 -10.17 -14.99
C PRO A 101 3.86 -11.54 -14.98
N ALA A 102 3.46 -12.44 -14.09
CA ALA A 102 4.02 -13.78 -14.01
C ALA A 102 3.70 -14.62 -15.26
N ASP A 103 2.51 -14.47 -15.85
CA ASP A 103 2.15 -15.11 -17.11
C ASP A 103 2.97 -14.59 -18.28
N TYR A 104 3.16 -13.27 -18.36
CA TYR A 104 4.03 -12.64 -19.36
C TYR A 104 5.48 -13.14 -19.26
N VAL A 105 6.07 -13.07 -18.07
CA VAL A 105 7.46 -13.51 -17.86
C VAL A 105 7.62 -15.00 -18.18
N ALA A 106 6.67 -15.84 -17.78
CA ALA A 106 6.72 -17.28 -18.06
C ALA A 106 6.56 -17.59 -19.55
N ALA A 107 5.61 -16.94 -20.23
CA ALA A 107 5.23 -17.31 -21.60
C ALA A 107 6.03 -16.56 -22.67
N CYS A 108 6.27 -15.27 -22.48
CA CYS A 108 6.88 -14.40 -23.49
C CYS A 108 8.40 -14.31 -23.34
N ILE A 109 8.92 -14.30 -22.11
CA ILE A 109 10.37 -14.20 -21.85
C ILE A 109 11.01 -15.59 -21.76
N ASN A 110 10.59 -16.39 -20.77
CA ASN A 110 11.19 -17.70 -20.51
C ASN A 110 10.68 -18.80 -21.45
N LYS A 111 9.55 -18.57 -22.15
CA LYS A 111 8.92 -19.51 -23.09
C LYS A 111 8.66 -20.91 -22.49
N VAL A 112 8.44 -20.99 -21.17
CA VAL A 112 8.21 -22.26 -20.46
C VAL A 112 6.79 -22.79 -20.64
N ARG A 113 5.85 -21.94 -21.05
CA ARG A 113 4.45 -22.32 -21.33
C ARG A 113 3.79 -21.37 -22.33
N LYS A 114 2.66 -21.77 -22.89
CA LYS A 114 1.79 -20.88 -23.67
C LYS A 114 1.17 -19.81 -22.75
N PRO A 115 0.99 -18.57 -23.24
CA PRO A 115 0.37 -17.54 -22.44
C PRO A 115 -1.10 -17.88 -22.20
N LYS A 116 -1.57 -17.66 -20.97
CA LYS A 116 -2.96 -17.93 -20.57
C LYS A 116 -3.78 -16.65 -20.47
N ILE A 117 -3.14 -15.56 -20.06
CA ILE A 117 -3.75 -14.27 -19.79
C ILE A 117 -3.37 -13.28 -20.90
N VAL A 118 -2.11 -13.32 -21.34
CA VAL A 118 -1.62 -12.44 -22.41
C VAL A 118 -1.97 -13.02 -23.78
N SER A 119 -2.59 -12.24 -24.67
CA SER A 119 -3.03 -12.72 -25.99
C SER A 119 -1.92 -12.73 -27.05
N SER A 120 -0.92 -11.83 -26.93
CA SER A 120 0.24 -11.78 -27.83
C SER A 120 1.47 -11.25 -27.09
N CYS A 121 2.63 -11.82 -27.39
CA CYS A 121 3.93 -11.37 -26.85
C CYS A 121 4.62 -10.31 -27.72
N GLU A 122 4.12 -10.03 -28.93
CA GLU A 122 4.83 -9.17 -29.90
C GLU A 122 4.67 -7.67 -29.61
N ASN A 123 3.54 -7.25 -29.04
CA ASN A 123 3.24 -5.84 -28.72
C ASN A 123 2.97 -5.62 -27.23
N PHE A 124 3.43 -6.53 -26.38
CA PHE A 124 3.17 -6.50 -24.95
C PHE A 124 4.49 -6.48 -24.20
N SER A 125 4.65 -5.55 -23.27
CA SER A 125 5.87 -5.38 -22.46
C SER A 125 5.65 -5.86 -21.02
N ALA A 126 6.76 -6.04 -20.29
CA ALA A 126 6.70 -6.39 -18.87
C ALA A 126 6.03 -5.27 -18.06
N SER A 127 6.35 -4.01 -18.33
CA SER A 127 5.72 -2.84 -17.69
C SER A 127 4.22 -2.75 -17.96
N MET A 128 3.76 -3.05 -19.18
CA MET A 128 2.33 -3.05 -19.52
C MET A 128 1.54 -4.11 -18.76
N SER A 129 2.17 -5.25 -18.46
CA SER A 129 1.57 -6.31 -17.63
C SER A 129 1.32 -5.87 -16.18
N ALA A 130 2.03 -4.84 -15.71
CA ALA A 130 2.03 -4.39 -14.34
C ALA A 130 0.87 -3.44 -13.98
N VAL A 131 0.08 -2.96 -14.96
CA VAL A 131 -0.98 -1.96 -14.71
C VAL A 131 -2.00 -2.44 -13.68
N GLY A 132 -2.45 -3.69 -13.79
CA GLY A 132 -3.37 -4.29 -12.82
C GLY A 132 -2.76 -4.39 -11.43
N PHE A 133 -1.48 -4.77 -11.35
CA PHE A 133 -0.73 -4.79 -10.10
C PHE A 133 -0.57 -3.38 -9.51
N ALA A 134 -0.24 -2.36 -10.31
CA ALA A 134 -0.11 -0.98 -9.86
C ALA A 134 -1.38 -0.46 -9.21
N LYS A 135 -2.54 -0.76 -9.79
CA LYS A 135 -3.84 -0.37 -9.22
C LYS A 135 -4.06 -1.03 -7.86
N VAL A 136 -3.86 -2.33 -7.75
CA VAL A 136 -4.08 -3.07 -6.49
C VAL A 136 -3.04 -2.70 -5.43
N ALA A 137 -1.76 -2.58 -5.81
CA ALA A 137 -0.68 -2.18 -4.91
C ALA A 137 -0.94 -0.81 -4.32
N ARG A 138 -1.37 0.14 -5.16
CA ARG A 138 -1.90 1.42 -4.71
C ARG A 138 -3.00 1.17 -3.68
N GLU A 139 -4.15 0.61 -4.08
CA GLU A 139 -5.32 0.41 -3.21
C GLU A 139 -4.99 -0.20 -1.84
N GLN A 140 -4.07 -1.17 -1.78
CA GLN A 140 -3.66 -1.81 -0.52
C GLN A 140 -2.73 -0.93 0.32
N LEU A 141 -1.83 -0.17 -0.30
CA LEU A 141 -0.96 0.77 0.41
C LEU A 141 -1.74 1.91 1.06
N SER A 142 -2.83 2.39 0.46
CA SER A 142 -3.62 3.46 1.09
C SER A 142 -4.40 3.01 2.32
N LEU A 143 -4.67 1.71 2.48
CA LEU A 143 -5.18 1.16 3.75
C LEU A 143 -4.19 1.43 4.89
N GLY A 144 -2.89 1.33 4.62
CA GLY A 144 -1.85 1.68 5.58
C GLY A 144 -1.86 3.16 5.98
N TRP A 145 -2.24 4.03 5.05
CA TRP A 145 -2.35 5.48 5.28
C TRP A 145 -3.68 5.91 5.90
N LYS A 146 -4.64 5.00 6.09
CA LYS A 146 -6.02 5.32 6.52
C LYS A 146 -6.66 6.42 5.65
N MET A 147 -6.27 6.52 4.38
CA MET A 147 -6.81 7.46 3.40
C MET A 147 -7.24 6.69 2.16
N SER A 148 -8.32 7.10 1.51
CA SER A 148 -8.73 6.52 0.22
C SER A 148 -7.89 7.08 -0.94
N PHE A 149 -7.81 6.35 -2.05
CA PHE A 149 -7.18 6.88 -3.26
C PHE A 149 -7.89 8.09 -3.82
N ASP A 150 -9.22 8.12 -3.73
CA ASP A 150 -10.00 9.26 -4.17
C ASP A 150 -9.67 10.51 -3.33
N GLU A 151 -9.42 10.35 -2.04
CA GLU A 151 -8.97 11.46 -1.18
C GLU A 151 -7.53 11.90 -1.50
N ILE A 152 -6.63 10.96 -1.77
CA ILE A 152 -5.25 11.27 -2.19
C ILE A 152 -5.27 11.99 -3.55
N GLY A 153 -6.03 11.48 -4.52
CA GLY A 153 -6.17 12.08 -5.85
C GLY A 153 -6.88 13.45 -5.84
N ARG A 154 -7.66 13.77 -4.80
CA ARG A 154 -8.24 15.11 -4.63
C ARG A 154 -7.31 16.09 -3.92
N THR A 155 -6.35 15.60 -3.14
CA THR A 155 -5.39 16.42 -2.40
C THR A 155 -4.03 16.54 -3.10
N ASP A 156 -3.75 15.66 -4.06
CA ASP A 156 -2.57 15.71 -4.92
C ASP A 156 -2.70 16.84 -5.96
N PRO A 157 -1.85 17.89 -5.91
CA PRO A 157 -1.88 18.99 -6.88
C PRO A 157 -1.57 18.55 -8.32
N TRP A 158 -1.11 17.31 -8.52
CA TRP A 158 -0.77 16.74 -9.82
C TRP A 158 -1.83 15.77 -10.37
N ALA A 159 -2.84 15.41 -9.58
CA ALA A 159 -3.92 14.54 -10.02
C ALA A 159 -4.98 15.37 -10.76
N TYR A 160 -4.87 15.41 -12.09
CA TYR A 160 -5.91 15.99 -12.95
C TYR A 160 -7.18 15.12 -12.87
N ILE A 161 -8.23 15.64 -12.22
CA ILE A 161 -9.57 15.07 -12.25
C ILE A 161 -10.34 15.83 -13.36
N PRO A 162 -10.61 15.21 -14.52
CA PRO A 162 -11.51 15.80 -15.49
C PRO A 162 -12.93 15.81 -14.91
N ASP A 163 -13.60 16.96 -14.98
CA ASP A 163 -15.02 17.14 -14.65
C ASP A 163 -15.94 16.25 -15.50
#